data_AF-A0A9E0LPN5-F1
#
_entry.id   AF-A0A9E0LPN5-F1
#
_cell.length_a   1.000
_cell.length_b   1.000
_cell.length_c   1.000
_cell.angle_alpha   90.00
_cell.angle_beta   90.00
_cell.angle_gamma   90.00
#
_symmetry.space_group_name_H-M   'P 1'
#
loop_
_entity.id
_entity.type
_entity.pdbx_description
1 polymer ?
#
loop_
_entity_poly.entity_id
_entity_poly.type
_entity_poly.pdbx_seq_one_letter_code
_entity_poly.pdbx_strand_id
1 'polypeptide(L)'
;MKLKIAILFLISFVFIFVKTAAAQVIELSPTIPVSTPTAVVQTVDYQLPYPGLLPDNPLYIFKAARDKVVEFLISDPVKKAEFYLLSSDKRVNTGYYLIIKGKHDMGMLYISKSNSYLSLANSATAQSGENGKSIRDRLDLSVKKHIELLNSLTKRIDKKNSTKLANEIKRLEKFQTLINKK
;
A
#
# COMPACT_ATOMS: atom_id res chain seq x y z
N MET A 1 8.42 6.97 -41.88
CA MET A 1 7.95 8.20 -41.19
C MET A 1 6.94 7.91 -40.06
N LYS A 2 5.92 7.07 -40.30
CA LYS A 2 4.84 6.76 -39.32
C LYS A 2 5.33 6.18 -37.97
N LEU A 3 6.41 5.40 -37.96
CA LEU A 3 6.97 4.80 -36.73
C LEU A 3 7.68 5.81 -35.82
N LYS A 4 8.39 6.79 -36.39
CA LYS A 4 9.07 7.86 -35.61
C LYS A 4 8.06 8.83 -34.99
N ILE A 5 6.96 9.09 -35.70
CA ILE A 5 5.85 9.92 -35.21
C ILE A 5 5.09 9.23 -34.07
N ALA A 6 4.87 7.91 -34.16
CA ALA A 6 4.26 7.14 -33.07
C ALA A 6 5.12 7.12 -31.80
N ILE A 7 6.45 7.03 -31.94
CA ILE A 7 7.39 7.09 -30.81
C ILE A 7 7.42 8.48 -30.18
N LEU A 8 7.34 9.54 -30.99
CA LEU A 8 7.26 10.93 -30.49
C LEU A 8 5.96 11.19 -29.71
N PHE A 9 4.83 10.63 -30.16
CA PHE A 9 3.55 10.71 -29.45
C PHE A 9 3.56 9.92 -28.13
N LEU A 10 4.20 8.75 -28.09
CA LEU A 10 4.33 7.94 -26.89
C LEU A 10 5.16 8.65 -25.80
N ILE A 11 6.25 9.34 -26.20
CA ILE A 11 7.11 10.11 -25.30
C ILE A 11 6.41 11.39 -24.82
N SER A 12 5.63 12.05 -25.69
CA SER A 12 4.84 13.24 -25.33
C SER A 12 3.74 12.93 -24.31
N PHE A 13 3.08 11.78 -24.41
CA PHE A 13 2.02 11.36 -23.46
C PHE A 13 2.56 11.10 -22.04
N VAL A 14 3.83 10.70 -21.91
CA VAL A 14 4.50 10.46 -20.62
C VAL A 14 4.82 11.78 -19.90
N PHE A 15 5.06 12.88 -20.62
CA PHE A 15 5.39 14.18 -20.02
C PHE A 15 4.18 14.99 -19.55
N ILE A 16 2.98 14.74 -20.11
CA ILE A 16 1.76 15.50 -19.76
C ILE A 16 1.23 15.12 -18.36
N PHE A 17 1.60 13.96 -17.81
CA PHE A 17 1.14 13.52 -16.48
C PHE A 17 1.98 14.05 -15.29
N VAL A 18 3.06 14.81 -15.53
CA VAL A 18 4.01 15.21 -14.47
C VAL A 18 3.67 16.57 -13.81
N LYS A 19 2.66 17.32 -14.29
CA LYS A 19 2.30 18.60 -13.66
C LYS A 19 0.82 18.68 -13.32
N THR A 20 0.50 18.52 -12.04
CA THR A 20 -0.17 19.52 -11.18
C THR A 20 -0.77 18.85 -9.93
N ALA A 21 -0.22 19.16 -8.75
CA ALA A 21 -0.93 19.03 -7.48
C ALA A 21 -0.35 20.04 -6.48
N ALA A 22 -0.60 21.33 -6.72
CA ALA A 22 -0.61 22.30 -5.64
C ALA A 22 -2.00 22.21 -5.01
N ALA A 23 -2.11 21.52 -3.88
CA ALA A 23 -3.36 21.43 -3.13
C ALA A 23 -3.56 22.74 -2.34
N GLN A 24 -4.71 23.39 -2.55
CA GLN A 24 -5.20 24.48 -1.71
C GLN A 24 -5.53 23.91 -0.33
N VAL A 25 -5.00 24.54 0.72
CA VAL A 25 -5.36 24.26 2.11
C VAL A 25 -6.69 24.98 2.40
N ILE A 26 -7.73 24.21 2.73
CA ILE A 26 -8.98 24.75 3.27
C ILE A 26 -8.87 24.60 4.79
N GLU A 27 -8.73 25.70 5.52
CA GLU A 27 -8.85 25.72 6.98
C GLU A 27 -10.33 25.59 7.36
N LEU A 28 -10.68 24.50 8.04
CA LEU A 28 -11.94 24.33 8.73
C LEU A 28 -11.64 24.27 10.24
N SER A 29 -12.04 25.30 10.98
CA SER A 29 -11.98 25.32 12.45
C SER A 29 -12.88 24.24 13.06
N PRO A 30 -12.43 23.49 14.07
CA PRO A 30 -13.29 22.56 14.79
C PRO A 30 -14.00 23.24 15.96
N THR A 31 -15.33 23.25 15.93
CA THR A 31 -16.16 23.42 17.13
C THR A 31 -16.18 22.11 17.92
N ILE A 32 -15.80 22.16 19.19
CA ILE A 32 -15.76 21.03 20.12
C ILE A 32 -17.14 20.82 20.76
N PRO A 33 -17.66 19.58 20.80
CA PRO A 33 -18.47 19.15 21.93
C PRO A 33 -17.93 17.88 22.60
N VAL A 34 -17.57 18.08 23.88
CA VAL A 34 -17.66 17.22 25.07
C VAL A 34 -17.60 15.69 24.88
N SER A 35 -16.51 15.10 25.41
CA SER A 35 -16.25 13.67 25.45
C SER A 35 -16.97 12.95 26.60
N THR A 36 -17.73 11.90 26.26
CA THR A 36 -18.06 10.77 27.15
C THR A 36 -16.93 9.73 27.03
N PRO A 37 -16.45 9.08 28.11
CA PRO A 37 -15.31 8.16 28.03
C PRO A 37 -15.74 6.85 27.37
N THR A 38 -15.63 6.79 26.04
CA THR A 38 -15.74 5.56 25.25
C THR A 38 -14.34 4.97 25.12
N ALA A 39 -14.21 3.66 25.34
CA ALA A 39 -12.97 2.91 25.23
C ALA A 39 -12.15 3.35 24.01
N VAL A 40 -10.91 3.79 24.26
CA VAL A 40 -9.99 4.29 23.24
C VAL A 40 -9.64 3.13 22.31
N VAL A 41 -10.35 3.04 21.18
CA VAL A 41 -9.86 2.30 20.03
C VAL A 41 -8.59 3.03 19.59
N GLN A 42 -7.42 2.44 19.88
CA GLN A 42 -6.16 2.96 19.36
C GLN A 42 -6.22 2.90 17.83
N THR A 43 -6.56 4.02 17.21
CA THR A 43 -6.53 4.19 15.76
C THR A 43 -5.09 4.53 15.39
N VAL A 44 -4.50 3.77 14.48
CA VAL A 44 -3.14 4.04 14.01
C VAL A 44 -3.20 5.26 13.10
N ASP A 45 -2.49 6.34 13.42
CA ASP A 45 -2.43 7.51 12.54
C ASP A 45 -1.49 7.25 11.36
N TYR A 46 -2.04 6.64 10.30
CA TYR A 46 -1.34 6.36 9.05
C TYR A 46 -2.34 6.26 7.90
N GLN A 47 -2.29 7.20 6.97
CA GLN A 47 -3.22 7.23 5.84
C GLN A 47 -2.75 6.27 4.73
N LEU A 48 -3.54 5.21 4.48
CA LEU A 48 -3.28 4.31 3.37
C LEU A 48 -3.57 4.99 2.02
N PRO A 49 -2.70 4.81 1.02
CA PRO A 49 -2.94 5.28 -0.33
C PRO A 49 -4.13 4.54 -0.96
N TYR A 50 -4.88 5.26 -1.79
CA TYR A 50 -5.96 4.67 -2.56
C TYR A 50 -5.40 3.68 -3.60
N PRO A 51 -6.00 2.48 -3.78
CA PRO A 51 -5.49 1.45 -4.68
C PRO A 51 -5.61 1.84 -6.17
N GLY A 52 -6.48 2.80 -6.49
CA GLY A 52 -6.79 3.19 -7.85
C GLY A 52 -7.57 2.10 -8.56
N LEU A 53 -6.98 1.55 -9.63
CA LEU A 53 -7.61 0.49 -10.41
C LEU A 53 -7.47 -0.87 -9.75
N LEU A 54 -8.61 -1.53 -9.52
CA LEU A 54 -8.68 -2.88 -9.00
C LEU A 54 -8.41 -3.92 -10.11
N PRO A 55 -7.98 -5.14 -9.75
CA PRO A 55 -7.60 -6.19 -10.70
C PRO A 55 -8.78 -6.86 -11.41
N ASP A 56 -10.00 -6.44 -11.12
CA ASP A 56 -11.19 -6.87 -11.82
C ASP A 56 -11.47 -6.09 -13.11
N ASN A 57 -10.71 -5.03 -13.39
CA ASN A 57 -10.81 -4.26 -14.62
C ASN A 57 -9.73 -4.68 -15.64
N PRO A 58 -10.06 -4.85 -16.93
CA PRO A 58 -9.09 -5.16 -17.99
C PRO A 58 -7.89 -4.22 -18.06
N LEU A 59 -8.08 -2.93 -17.75
CA LEU A 59 -7.02 -1.92 -17.77
C LEU A 59 -5.95 -2.14 -16.68
N TYR A 60 -6.20 -3.04 -15.72
CA TYR A 60 -5.25 -3.35 -14.65
C TYR A 60 -3.94 -3.93 -15.18
N ILE A 61 -3.98 -4.62 -16.31
CA ILE A 61 -2.79 -5.21 -16.96
C ILE A 61 -1.76 -4.11 -17.27
N PHE A 62 -2.20 -2.97 -17.80
CA PHE A 62 -1.30 -1.84 -18.12
C PHE A 62 -0.69 -1.24 -16.86
N LYS A 63 -1.48 -1.11 -15.78
CA LYS A 63 -0.97 -0.67 -14.49
C LYS A 63 0.09 -1.64 -13.95
N ALA A 64 -0.16 -2.94 -13.99
CA ALA A 64 0.77 -3.95 -13.51
C ALA A 64 2.07 -3.97 -14.32
N ALA A 65 1.98 -3.83 -15.64
CA ALA A 65 3.14 -3.71 -16.53
C ALA A 65 3.96 -2.45 -16.20
N ARG A 66 3.30 -1.29 -16.04
CA ARG A 66 3.98 -0.04 -15.64
C ARG A 66 4.69 -0.20 -14.30
N ASP A 67 4.04 -0.78 -13.31
CA ASP A 67 4.63 -0.96 -11.98
C ASP A 67 5.86 -1.88 -12.05
N LYS A 68 5.86 -2.89 -12.93
CA LYS A 68 7.03 -3.76 -13.16
C LYS A 68 8.19 -3.04 -13.86
N VAL A 69 7.89 -2.19 -14.85
CA VAL A 69 8.92 -1.37 -15.50
C VAL A 69 9.54 -0.40 -14.49
N VAL A 70 8.72 0.27 -13.68
CA VAL A 70 9.23 1.17 -12.62
C VAL A 70 10.08 0.40 -11.61
N GLU A 71 9.60 -0.75 -11.12
CA GLU A 71 10.36 -1.61 -10.19
C GLU A 71 11.75 -1.98 -10.74
N PHE A 72 11.82 -2.30 -12.03
CA PHE A 72 13.07 -2.67 -12.71
C PHE A 72 14.03 -1.48 -12.86
N LEU A 73 13.51 -0.28 -13.13
CA LEU A 73 14.31 0.93 -13.34
C LEU A 73 14.86 1.55 -12.06
N ILE A 74 14.31 1.20 -10.88
CA ILE A 74 14.81 1.73 -9.61
C ILE A 74 16.03 0.93 -9.15
N SER A 75 17.20 1.55 -9.29
CA SER A 75 18.48 1.01 -8.78
C SER A 75 18.82 1.49 -7.37
N ASP A 76 18.34 2.68 -6.98
CA ASP A 76 18.62 3.27 -5.67
C ASP A 76 17.88 2.53 -4.53
N PRO A 77 18.58 2.04 -3.49
CA PRO A 77 17.96 1.25 -2.41
C PRO A 77 16.87 1.98 -1.64
N VAL A 78 17.05 3.29 -1.38
CA VAL A 78 16.09 4.12 -0.64
C VAL A 78 14.80 4.20 -1.45
N LYS A 79 14.88 4.66 -2.71
CA LYS A 79 13.73 4.74 -3.61
C LYS A 79 13.07 3.39 -3.82
N LYS A 80 13.85 2.30 -3.82
CA LYS A 80 13.34 0.94 -3.97
C LYS A 80 12.52 0.52 -2.76
N ALA A 81 13.00 0.83 -1.56
CA ALA A 81 12.26 0.61 -0.32
C ALA A 81 10.95 1.41 -0.28
N GLU A 82 10.97 2.68 -0.68
CA GLU A 82 9.75 3.50 -0.77
C GLU A 82 8.74 2.95 -1.78
N PHE A 83 9.22 2.55 -2.96
CA PHE A 83 8.39 1.93 -3.97
C PHE A 83 7.72 0.64 -3.46
N TYR A 84 8.47 -0.20 -2.74
CA TYR A 84 7.93 -1.43 -2.18
C TYR A 84 6.94 -1.19 -1.05
N LEU A 85 7.21 -0.24 -0.15
CA LEU A 85 6.28 0.18 0.90
C LEU A 85 4.97 0.68 0.30
N LEU A 86 5.04 1.64 -0.62
CA LEU A 86 3.88 2.19 -1.32
C LEU A 86 3.09 1.10 -2.08
N SER A 87 3.81 0.17 -2.71
CA SER A 87 3.24 -0.97 -3.41
C SER A 87 2.50 -1.91 -2.47
N SER A 88 3.01 -2.11 -1.27
CA SER A 88 2.37 -2.89 -0.24
C SER A 88 1.08 -2.24 0.24
N ASP A 89 1.16 -0.96 0.63
CA ASP A 89 0.02 -0.22 1.18
C ASP A 89 -1.15 -0.16 0.18
N LYS A 90 -0.85 0.03 -1.11
CA LYS A 90 -1.88 -0.04 -2.16
C LYS A 90 -2.51 -1.44 -2.25
N ARG A 91 -1.71 -2.51 -2.13
CA ARG A 91 -2.18 -3.89 -2.27
C ARG A 91 -3.02 -4.34 -1.09
N VAL A 92 -2.71 -3.94 0.14
CA VAL A 92 -3.60 -4.25 1.28
C VAL A 92 -4.96 -3.60 1.08
N ASN A 93 -4.97 -2.36 0.57
CA ASN A 93 -6.20 -1.62 0.34
C ASN A 93 -7.00 -2.24 -0.83
N THR A 94 -6.32 -2.65 -1.91
CA THR A 94 -6.92 -3.47 -2.97
C THR A 94 -7.57 -4.74 -2.40
N GLY A 95 -6.87 -5.46 -1.52
CA GLY A 95 -7.36 -6.65 -0.87
C GLY A 95 -8.63 -6.40 -0.04
N TYR A 96 -8.61 -5.32 0.75
CA TYR A 96 -9.76 -4.84 1.52
C TYR A 96 -10.96 -4.59 0.61
N TYR A 97 -10.83 -3.76 -0.42
CA TYR A 97 -11.94 -3.44 -1.32
C TYR A 97 -12.48 -4.66 -2.08
N LEU A 98 -11.61 -5.60 -2.47
CA LEU A 98 -12.04 -6.85 -3.10
C LEU A 98 -12.86 -7.71 -2.14
N ILE A 99 -12.47 -7.80 -0.87
CA ILE A 99 -13.24 -8.54 0.14
C ILE A 99 -14.59 -7.86 0.38
N ILE A 100 -14.63 -6.53 0.52
CA ILE A 100 -15.90 -5.80 0.65
C ILE A 100 -16.83 -6.03 -0.56
N LYS A 101 -16.28 -6.24 -1.75
CA LYS A 101 -17.02 -6.58 -2.98
C LYS A 101 -17.36 -8.08 -3.13
N GLY A 102 -17.15 -8.90 -2.10
CA GLY A 102 -17.40 -10.34 -2.14
C GLY A 102 -16.37 -11.18 -2.90
N LYS A 103 -15.31 -10.57 -3.44
CA LYS A 103 -14.25 -11.24 -4.21
C LYS A 103 -13.15 -11.75 -3.28
N HIS A 104 -13.51 -12.61 -2.33
CA HIS A 104 -12.65 -12.95 -1.18
C HIS A 104 -11.34 -13.64 -1.56
N ASP A 105 -11.37 -14.62 -2.48
CA ASP A 105 -10.15 -15.31 -2.93
C ASP A 105 -9.16 -14.34 -3.60
N MET A 106 -9.66 -13.42 -4.43
CA MET A 106 -8.83 -12.36 -5.01
C MET A 106 -8.33 -11.40 -3.95
N GLY A 107 -9.18 -10.98 -3.00
CA GLY A 107 -8.76 -10.10 -1.92
C GLY A 107 -7.63 -10.70 -1.07
N MET A 108 -7.73 -11.99 -0.73
CA MET A 108 -6.67 -12.71 -0.03
C MET A 108 -5.37 -12.80 -0.80
N LEU A 109 -5.42 -12.99 -2.12
CA LEU A 109 -4.24 -12.93 -2.98
C LEU A 109 -3.52 -11.57 -2.86
N TYR A 110 -4.29 -10.47 -2.84
CA TYR A 110 -3.72 -9.12 -2.75
C TYR A 110 -3.20 -8.78 -1.35
N ILE A 111 -3.85 -9.27 -0.29
CA ILE A 111 -3.33 -9.19 1.08
C ILE A 111 -2.01 -9.95 1.19
N SER A 112 -1.94 -11.18 0.68
CA SER A 112 -0.71 -11.96 0.72
C SER A 112 0.43 -11.29 -0.06
N LYS A 113 0.12 -10.74 -1.24
CA LYS A 113 1.07 -9.93 -2.02
C LYS A 113 1.52 -8.68 -1.27
N SER A 114 0.62 -7.98 -0.57
CA SER A 114 1.00 -6.84 0.29
C SER A 114 2.09 -7.26 1.26
N ASN A 115 1.84 -8.32 2.05
CA ASN A 115 2.80 -8.81 3.03
C ASN A 115 4.15 -9.22 2.41
N SER A 116 4.18 -9.74 1.18
CA SER A 116 5.44 -9.99 0.46
C SER A 116 6.18 -8.69 0.09
N TYR A 117 5.45 -7.65 -0.32
CA TYR A 117 6.04 -6.34 -0.63
C TYR A 117 6.55 -5.61 0.62
N LEU A 118 5.91 -5.78 1.79
CA LEU A 118 6.48 -5.33 3.07
C LEU A 118 7.85 -5.97 3.34
N SER A 119 7.98 -7.28 3.12
CA SER A 119 9.27 -7.96 3.28
C SER A 119 10.34 -7.38 2.34
N LEU A 120 9.99 -7.14 1.07
CA LEU A 120 10.90 -6.50 0.11
C LEU A 120 11.28 -5.07 0.52
N ALA A 121 10.31 -4.29 1.03
CA ALA A 121 10.54 -2.95 1.53
C ALA A 121 11.53 -2.95 2.70
N ASN A 122 11.37 -3.86 3.66
CA ASN A 122 12.29 -4.01 4.79
C ASN A 122 13.69 -4.44 4.34
N SER A 123 13.80 -5.37 3.39
CA SER A 123 15.10 -5.77 2.82
C SER A 123 15.81 -4.60 2.12
N ALA A 124 15.10 -3.82 1.31
CA ALA A 124 15.66 -2.64 0.65
C ALA A 124 16.00 -1.51 1.65
N THR A 125 15.19 -1.36 2.71
CA THR A 125 15.47 -0.43 3.81
C THR A 125 16.76 -0.79 4.53
N ALA A 126 16.99 -2.08 4.79
CA ALA A 126 18.24 -2.55 5.40
C ALA A 126 19.47 -2.27 4.51
N GLN A 127 19.33 -2.39 3.18
CA GLN A 127 20.39 -2.04 2.23
C GLN A 127 20.67 -0.54 2.15
N SER A 128 19.75 0.30 2.60
CA SER A 128 19.85 1.75 2.55
C SER A 128 20.68 2.35 3.71
N GLY A 129 21.08 1.53 4.70
CA GLY A 129 21.83 2.00 5.87
C GLY A 129 21.08 3.10 6.63
N GLU A 130 21.81 4.12 7.08
CA GLU A 130 21.26 5.28 7.81
C GLU A 130 20.18 6.04 7.03
N ASN A 131 20.29 6.09 5.69
CA ASN A 131 19.30 6.76 4.83
C ASN A 131 17.93 6.04 4.84
N GLY A 132 17.87 4.80 5.34
CA GLY A 132 16.64 4.02 5.47
C GLY A 132 15.87 4.27 6.78
N LYS A 133 16.39 5.06 7.73
CA LYS A 133 15.77 5.22 9.06
C LYS A 133 14.33 5.72 8.99
N SER A 134 14.08 6.79 8.23
CA SER A 134 12.72 7.33 8.03
C SER A 134 11.76 6.32 7.38
N ILE A 135 12.27 5.44 6.51
CA ILE A 135 11.47 4.39 5.88
C ILE A 135 11.11 3.30 6.90
N ARG A 136 12.03 2.98 7.83
CA ARG A 136 11.77 2.02 8.90
C ARG A 136 10.65 2.49 9.82
N ASP A 137 10.62 3.76 10.18
CA ASP A 137 9.55 4.33 11.01
C ASP A 137 8.19 4.25 10.30
N ARG A 138 8.14 4.58 9.00
CA ARG A 138 6.93 4.43 8.19
C ARG A 138 6.52 2.96 8.00
N LEU A 139 7.48 2.03 7.94
CA LEU A 139 7.21 0.60 7.85
C LEU A 139 6.47 0.07 9.09
N ASP A 140 6.88 0.45 10.30
CA ASP A 140 6.16 0.05 11.52
C ASP A 140 4.72 0.62 11.53
N LEU A 141 4.55 1.90 11.17
CA LEU A 141 3.22 2.52 11.07
C LEU A 141 2.33 1.84 10.01
N SER A 142 2.88 1.53 8.82
CA SER A 142 2.18 0.79 7.77
C SER A 142 1.74 -0.59 8.26
N VAL A 143 2.61 -1.34 8.93
CA VAL A 143 2.30 -2.67 9.46
C VAL A 143 1.19 -2.61 10.50
N LYS A 144 1.27 -1.66 11.45
CA LYS A 144 0.21 -1.41 12.43
C LYS A 144 -1.13 -1.14 11.74
N LYS A 145 -1.13 -0.29 10.72
CA LYS A 145 -2.35 0.04 9.96
C LYS A 145 -2.85 -1.16 9.13
N HIS A 146 -1.97 -2.00 8.59
CA HIS A 146 -2.36 -3.23 7.91
C HIS A 146 -3.06 -4.19 8.88
N ILE A 147 -2.52 -4.38 10.08
CA ILE A 147 -3.13 -5.23 11.12
C ILE A 147 -4.51 -4.70 11.50
N GLU A 148 -4.64 -3.40 11.78
CA GLU A 148 -5.92 -2.74 12.06
C GLU A 148 -6.94 -2.99 10.94
N LEU A 149 -6.53 -2.77 9.67
CA LEU A 149 -7.38 -2.96 8.51
C LEU A 149 -7.81 -4.42 8.35
N LEU A 150 -6.89 -5.39 8.49
CA LEU A 150 -7.20 -6.82 8.34
C LEU A 150 -8.09 -7.33 9.47
N ASN A 151 -7.91 -6.86 10.70
CA ASN A 151 -8.79 -7.19 11.81
C ASN A 151 -10.24 -6.73 11.56
N SER A 152 -10.43 -5.60 10.86
CA SER A 152 -11.76 -5.12 10.45
C SER A 152 -12.48 -6.06 9.45
N LEU A 153 -11.71 -6.91 8.74
CA LEU A 153 -12.24 -7.84 7.72
C LEU A 153 -12.67 -9.19 8.31
N THR A 154 -12.29 -9.52 9.55
CA THR A 154 -12.59 -10.82 10.18
C THR A 154 -14.08 -11.16 10.18
N LYS A 155 -14.95 -10.15 10.29
CA LYS A 155 -16.42 -10.32 10.26
C LYS A 155 -17.03 -10.29 8.85
N ARG A 156 -16.25 -9.93 7.83
CA ARG A 156 -16.71 -9.72 6.44
C ARG A 156 -16.22 -10.78 5.48
N ILE A 157 -15.21 -11.55 5.87
CA ILE A 157 -14.63 -12.61 5.05
C ILE A 157 -15.40 -13.93 5.20
N ASP A 158 -15.40 -14.77 4.15
CA ASP A 158 -16.02 -16.09 4.21
C ASP A 158 -15.26 -17.08 5.11
N LYS A 159 -15.95 -18.17 5.48
CA LYS A 159 -15.40 -19.23 6.32
C LYS A 159 -14.20 -19.94 5.69
N LYS A 160 -14.11 -20.01 4.36
CA LYS A 160 -13.01 -20.66 3.63
C LYS A 160 -11.71 -19.86 3.79
N ASN A 161 -11.80 -18.54 3.83
CA ASN A 161 -10.67 -17.63 3.81
C ASN A 161 -10.35 -17.04 5.20
N SER A 162 -11.20 -17.20 6.20
CA SER A 162 -10.97 -16.73 7.58
C SER A 162 -9.64 -17.22 8.17
N THR A 163 -9.31 -18.51 7.99
CA THR A 163 -8.03 -19.07 8.44
C THR A 163 -6.84 -18.45 7.71
N LYS A 164 -6.97 -18.18 6.40
CA LYS A 164 -5.92 -17.52 5.63
C LYS A 164 -5.70 -16.08 6.11
N LEU A 165 -6.78 -15.34 6.38
CA LEU A 165 -6.70 -13.99 6.92
C LEU A 165 -6.00 -13.97 8.28
N ALA A 166 -6.35 -14.89 9.19
CA ALA A 166 -5.70 -15.02 10.48
C ALA A 166 -4.19 -15.32 10.34
N ASN A 167 -3.80 -16.15 9.37
CA ASN A 167 -2.39 -16.43 9.10
C ASN A 167 -1.64 -15.21 8.54
N GLU A 168 -2.29 -14.41 7.69
CA GLU A 168 -1.70 -13.17 7.17
C GLU A 168 -1.55 -12.09 8.26
N ILE A 169 -2.48 -12.01 9.22
CA ILE A 169 -2.37 -11.14 10.41
C ILE A 169 -1.18 -11.59 11.28
N LYS A 170 -1.08 -12.88 11.60
CA LYS A 170 0.07 -13.42 12.35
C LYS A 170 1.41 -13.16 11.66
N ARG A 171 1.43 -13.19 10.31
CA ARG A 171 2.64 -12.86 9.53
C ARG A 171 3.04 -11.40 9.71
N LEU A 172 2.07 -10.48 9.75
CA LEU A 172 2.29 -9.06 10.03
C LEU A 172 2.75 -8.81 11.47
N GLU A 173 2.13 -9.46 12.47
CA GLU A 173 2.54 -9.33 13.88
C GLU A 173 3.99 -9.80 14.06
N LYS A 174 4.34 -10.96 13.51
CA LYS A 174 5.72 -11.44 13.51
C LYS A 174 6.65 -10.43 12.84
N PHE A 175 6.27 -9.91 11.69
CA PHE A 175 7.05 -8.92 10.96
C PHE A 175 7.26 -7.62 11.77
N GLN A 176 6.22 -7.13 12.46
CA GLN A 176 6.30 -5.97 13.34
C GLN A 176 7.34 -6.16 14.45
N THR A 177 7.34 -7.33 15.10
CA THR A 177 8.34 -7.62 16.14
C THR A 177 9.77 -7.65 15.60
N LEU A 178 9.97 -8.00 14.32
CA LEU A 178 11.28 -8.01 13.67
C LEU A 178 11.78 -6.60 13.35
N ILE A 179 10.87 -5.68 12.99
CA ILE A 179 11.22 -4.27 12.77
C ILE A 179 11.66 -3.62 14.09
N ASN A 180 10.91 -3.84 15.17
CA ASN A 180 11.14 -3.17 16.46
C ASN A 180 12.37 -3.68 17.22
N LYS A 181 12.98 -4.81 16.79
CA LYS A 181 14.19 -5.37 17.41
C LYS A 181 15.51 -4.80 16.83
N LYS A 182 15.46 -3.94 15.80
CA LYS A 182 16.64 -3.45 15.06
C LYS A 182 16.77 -1.93 15.05
#